data_AF-A0A4E9EHA6-F1
#
_entry.id   AF-A0A4E9EHA6-F1
#
_cell.length_a   1.000
_cell.length_b   1.000
_cell.length_c   1.000
_cell.angle_alpha   90.00
_cell.angle_beta   90.00
_cell.angle_gamma   90.00
#
_symmetry.space_group_name_H-M   'P 1'
#
loop_
_entity.id
_entity.type
_entity.pdbx_description
1 polymer ?
#
loop_
_entity_poly.entity_id
_entity_poly.type
_entity_poly.pdbx_seq_one_letter_code
_entity_poly.pdbx_strand_id
1 'polypeptide(L)'
;MDQVPQINKKTTDGMTAFLRPVHLPVKRKHIMTSSQSISSSADTATHYQVLNITSALLDTQHDSTPLIKRAYHRALLRNHPDKVANSDPSSVFFTVDQITTALNVLSSPSARVAYDAALRVSRPTGAAGRDGSFQTGVENVDLDDLAFDEDQECWYRPCRCGNEHSYEFREADLEEVSEEGELVVGCLDCSLWLRVHFAVLDENEDDVQPSSTTSKDKI
;
A
#
# COMPACT_ATOMS: atom_id res chain seq x y z
N MET A 1 -30.39 29.80 -54.44
CA MET A 1 -29.94 31.15 -54.06
C MET A 1 -29.16 31.06 -52.75
N ASP A 2 -28.07 30.29 -52.69
CA ASP A 2 -26.73 30.65 -53.19
C ASP A 2 -26.01 31.64 -52.27
N GLN A 3 -25.20 31.13 -51.33
CA GLN A 3 -23.73 31.08 -51.47
C GLN A 3 -23.00 30.96 -50.11
N VAL A 4 -22.19 29.90 -50.03
CA VAL A 4 -21.02 29.75 -49.16
C VAL A 4 -19.85 30.52 -49.78
N PRO A 5 -18.96 31.12 -48.98
CA PRO A 5 -17.54 31.12 -49.34
C PRO A 5 -16.62 30.94 -48.10
N GLN A 6 -15.34 30.63 -48.18
CA GLN A 6 -14.44 30.01 -49.15
C GLN A 6 -13.24 29.57 -48.31
N ILE A 7 -12.86 28.32 -48.48
CA ILE A 7 -11.63 27.67 -48.04
C ILE A 7 -10.38 28.37 -48.60
N ASN A 8 -9.42 28.73 -47.73
CA ASN A 8 -8.05 29.03 -48.17
C ASN A 8 -7.10 27.90 -47.78
N LYS A 9 -6.72 27.15 -48.81
CA LYS A 9 -5.66 26.15 -48.83
C LYS A 9 -4.32 26.88 -48.99
N LYS A 10 -3.30 26.53 -48.21
CA LYS A 10 -1.92 26.85 -48.56
C LYS A 10 -1.04 25.60 -48.43
N THR A 11 -0.78 25.02 -49.58
CA THR A 11 0.25 24.04 -49.92
C THR A 11 1.61 24.71 -50.01
N THR A 12 2.65 24.10 -49.45
CA THR A 12 4.05 24.08 -49.95
C THR A 12 4.72 22.86 -49.30
N ASP A 13 4.95 21.76 -50.01
CA ASP A 13 6.23 21.41 -50.68
C ASP A 13 7.44 21.63 -49.75
N GLY A 14 8.19 20.63 -49.30
CA GLY A 14 8.74 19.54 -50.08
C GLY A 14 10.23 19.85 -50.31
N MET A 15 11.12 19.26 -49.51
CA MET A 15 12.56 19.27 -49.75
C MET A 15 13.22 18.04 -49.11
N THR A 16 13.29 17.00 -49.93
CA THR A 16 14.21 15.86 -49.81
C THR A 16 15.64 16.35 -50.05
N ALA A 17 16.57 16.01 -49.18
CA ALA A 17 17.99 16.03 -49.49
C ALA A 17 18.67 14.82 -48.84
N PHE A 18 19.03 13.87 -49.69
CA PHE A 18 20.05 12.86 -49.43
C PHE A 18 21.42 13.54 -49.34
N LEU A 19 22.33 13.03 -48.50
CA LEU A 19 23.72 12.68 -48.85
C LEU A 19 24.53 12.22 -47.62
N ARG A 20 24.87 10.91 -47.68
CA ARG A 20 25.95 10.07 -47.15
C ARG A 20 26.94 10.50 -46.02
N PRO A 21 27.51 9.48 -45.31
CA PRO A 21 28.19 9.63 -44.02
C PRO A 21 29.72 9.80 -44.15
N VAL A 22 30.31 10.58 -43.23
CA VAL A 22 31.76 10.61 -43.01
C VAL A 22 32.05 9.93 -41.67
N HIS A 23 32.77 8.81 -41.76
CA HIS A 23 33.29 8.04 -40.64
C HIS A 23 34.68 8.59 -40.27
N LEU A 24 34.90 8.95 -39.01
CA LEU A 24 36.24 9.11 -38.43
C LEU A 24 36.26 8.51 -37.02
N PRO A 25 37.35 7.86 -36.60
CA PRO A 25 37.32 6.88 -35.52
C PRO A 25 37.62 7.53 -34.16
N VAL A 26 36.77 7.25 -33.17
CA VAL A 26 37.11 7.50 -31.76
C VAL A 26 37.48 6.16 -31.11
N LYS A 27 38.77 5.99 -30.83
CA LYS A 27 39.31 4.90 -30.01
C LYS A 27 39.23 5.27 -28.53
N ARG A 28 38.79 4.29 -27.74
CA ARG A 28 39.04 4.06 -26.29
C ARG A 28 38.36 5.08 -25.35
N LYS A 29 37.75 4.67 -24.24
CA LYS A 29 38.18 3.66 -23.27
C LYS A 29 36.98 2.90 -22.73
N HIS A 30 37.17 1.62 -22.46
CA HIS A 30 36.21 0.81 -21.69
C HIS A 30 36.00 1.47 -20.33
N ILE A 31 34.81 2.02 -20.13
CA ILE A 31 34.27 2.25 -18.79
C ILE A 31 33.39 1.04 -18.53
N MET A 32 33.75 0.31 -17.48
CA MET A 32 32.99 -0.80 -16.93
C MET A 32 31.58 -0.27 -16.62
N THR A 33 30.62 -0.55 -17.50
CA THR A 33 29.22 -0.38 -17.17
C THR A 33 28.92 -1.49 -16.16
N SER A 34 28.95 -1.12 -14.88
CA SER A 34 28.34 -1.93 -13.85
C SER A 34 26.86 -1.99 -14.21
N SER A 35 26.48 -3.12 -14.81
CA SER A 35 25.10 -3.55 -14.94
C SER A 35 24.54 -3.77 -13.53
N GLN A 36 24.20 -2.69 -12.83
CA GLN A 36 23.26 -2.77 -11.72
C GLN A 36 21.88 -2.76 -12.35
N SER A 37 21.34 -3.98 -12.44
CA SER A 37 19.92 -4.25 -12.59
C SER A 37 19.17 -3.55 -11.45
N ILE A 38 18.80 -2.29 -11.67
CA ILE A 38 17.79 -1.61 -10.89
C ILE A 38 16.47 -2.34 -11.12
N SER A 39 15.96 -2.93 -10.06
CA SER A 39 14.71 -3.66 -9.98
C SER A 39 13.57 -2.75 -10.46
N SER A 40 13.19 -2.88 -11.72
CA SER A 40 12.15 -2.13 -12.42
C SER A 40 10.75 -2.60 -12.02
N SER A 41 10.47 -2.58 -10.71
CA SER A 41 9.15 -2.78 -10.12
C SER A 41 8.52 -1.45 -9.66
N ALA A 42 9.34 -0.40 -9.52
CA ALA A 42 8.92 0.90 -9.00
C ALA A 42 8.38 1.86 -10.08
N ASP A 43 8.78 1.70 -11.35
CA ASP A 43 8.41 2.64 -12.42
C ASP A 43 6.94 2.53 -12.87
N THR A 44 6.26 1.46 -12.52
CA THR A 44 4.83 1.24 -12.81
C THR A 44 3.94 1.37 -11.57
N ALA A 45 4.52 1.67 -10.41
CA ALA A 45 3.76 1.80 -9.17
C ALA A 45 2.83 3.00 -9.24
N THR A 46 1.55 2.78 -8.95
CA THR A 46 0.57 3.87 -8.88
C THR A 46 0.90 4.80 -7.71
N HIS A 47 0.51 6.07 -7.78
CA HIS A 47 0.66 7.00 -6.65
C HIS A 47 0.01 6.49 -5.35
N TYR A 48 -1.08 5.73 -5.47
CA TYR A 48 -1.73 5.02 -4.37
C TYR A 48 -0.80 3.96 -3.75
N GLN A 49 -0.10 3.17 -4.59
CA GLN A 49 0.89 2.19 -4.15
C GLN A 49 2.07 2.85 -3.44
N VAL A 50 2.56 3.98 -3.97
CA VAL A 50 3.73 4.70 -3.44
C VAL A 50 3.49 5.23 -2.02
N LEU A 51 2.32 5.83 -1.77
CA LEU A 51 1.94 6.30 -0.42
C LEU A 51 1.36 5.18 0.45
N ASN A 52 1.20 3.99 -0.12
CA ASN A 52 0.63 2.84 0.55
C ASN A 52 -0.80 3.11 1.11
N ILE A 53 -1.67 3.68 0.26
CA ILE A 53 -3.08 4.02 0.55
C ILE A 53 -3.97 3.65 -0.64
N THR A 54 -5.25 3.35 -0.41
CA THR A 54 -6.20 3.03 -1.50
C THR A 54 -7.10 4.20 -1.85
N SER A 55 -7.61 4.22 -3.08
CA SER A 55 -8.60 5.22 -3.52
C SER A 55 -9.87 5.18 -2.67
N ALA A 56 -10.35 3.98 -2.31
CA ALA A 56 -11.55 3.79 -1.49
C ALA A 56 -11.44 4.48 -0.12
N LEU A 57 -10.27 4.42 0.52
CA LEU A 57 -10.03 5.08 1.82
C LEU A 57 -10.15 6.60 1.68
N LEU A 58 -9.61 7.16 0.60
CA LEU A 58 -9.69 8.60 0.35
C LEU A 58 -11.09 9.06 -0.08
N ASP A 59 -11.94 8.15 -0.55
CA ASP A 59 -13.31 8.45 -0.97
C ASP A 59 -14.31 8.40 0.20
N THR A 60 -14.04 7.59 1.23
CA THR A 60 -14.90 7.49 2.41
C THR A 60 -14.69 8.65 3.40
N GLN A 61 -13.52 9.29 3.39
CA GLN A 61 -13.21 10.42 4.27
C GLN A 61 -13.56 11.78 3.66
N HIS A 62 -14.25 12.62 4.43
CA HIS A 62 -14.58 14.00 4.04
C HIS A 62 -13.33 14.91 3.95
N ASP A 63 -12.32 14.68 4.79
CA ASP A 63 -10.99 15.32 4.68
C ASP A 63 -9.89 14.24 4.64
N SER A 64 -9.41 13.97 3.43
CA SER A 64 -8.34 13.00 3.17
C SER A 64 -6.93 13.59 3.28
N THR A 65 -6.80 14.91 3.41
CA THR A 65 -5.52 15.63 3.55
C THR A 65 -4.65 15.15 4.72
N PRO A 66 -5.17 15.02 5.97
CA PRO A 66 -4.36 14.56 7.10
C PRO A 66 -3.86 13.13 6.90
N LEU A 67 -4.67 12.26 6.29
CA LEU A 67 -4.27 10.89 6.00
C LEU A 67 -3.16 10.85 4.96
N ILE A 68 -3.30 11.59 3.86
CA ILE A 68 -2.30 11.67 2.79
C ILE A 68 -0.97 12.21 3.32
N LYS A 69 -0.99 13.22 4.19
CA LYS A 69 0.22 13.78 4.83
C LYS A 69 0.92 12.77 5.74
N ARG A 70 0.16 12.02 6.55
CA ARG A 70 0.72 10.97 7.41
C ARG A 70 1.32 9.84 6.59
N ALA A 71 0.62 9.41 5.53
CA ALA A 71 1.11 8.41 4.59
C ALA A 71 2.43 8.85 3.91
N TYR A 72 2.52 10.11 3.49
CA TYR A 72 3.75 10.72 2.98
C TYR A 72 4.90 10.68 3.98
N HIS A 73 4.68 11.12 5.22
CA HIS A 73 5.71 11.10 6.26
C HIS A 73 6.24 9.69 6.51
N ARG A 74 5.35 8.71 6.58
CA ARG A 74 5.72 7.30 6.73
C ARG A 74 6.50 6.77 5.53
N ALA A 75 6.07 7.10 4.32
CA ALA A 75 6.77 6.69 3.10
C ALA A 75 8.21 7.23 3.12
N LEU A 76 8.44 8.48 3.53
CA LEU A 76 9.79 9.02 3.66
C LEU A 76 10.63 8.28 4.71
N LEU A 77 10.07 7.98 5.89
CA LEU A 77 10.80 7.27 6.94
C LEU A 77 11.16 5.83 6.54
N ARG A 78 10.27 5.15 5.80
CA ARG A 78 10.52 3.80 5.29
C ARG A 78 11.58 3.76 4.20
N ASN A 79 11.62 4.79 3.36
CA ASN A 79 12.49 4.87 2.18
C ASN A 79 13.74 5.73 2.42
N HIS A 80 14.04 6.08 3.67
CA HIS A 80 15.22 6.87 4.01
C HIS A 80 16.50 6.14 3.56
N PRO A 81 17.43 6.80 2.85
CA PRO A 81 18.61 6.16 2.25
C PRO A 81 19.49 5.39 3.26
N ASP A 82 19.48 5.81 4.53
CA ASP A 82 20.19 5.14 5.61
C ASP A 82 19.55 3.79 6.03
N LYS A 83 18.22 3.69 5.94
CA LYS A 83 17.47 2.48 6.32
C LYS A 83 17.46 1.45 5.18
N VAL A 84 17.31 1.91 3.93
CA VAL A 84 17.29 1.03 2.75
C VAL A 84 18.65 0.37 2.48
N ALA A 85 19.75 0.95 2.97
CA ALA A 85 21.09 0.37 2.85
C ALA A 85 21.27 -0.93 3.66
N ASN A 86 20.42 -1.16 4.67
CA ASN A 86 20.50 -2.29 5.59
C ASN A 86 19.25 -3.19 5.54
N SER A 87 18.42 -3.03 4.50
CA SER A 87 17.11 -3.68 4.39
C SER A 87 17.12 -4.90 3.46
N ASP A 88 16.14 -5.79 3.64
CA ASP A 88 15.95 -6.99 2.83
C ASP A 88 15.81 -6.68 1.34
N PRO A 89 16.41 -7.50 0.44
CA PRO A 89 16.36 -7.31 -1.01
C PRO A 89 14.95 -7.52 -1.61
N SER A 90 13.99 -8.01 -0.82
CA SER A 90 12.59 -8.22 -1.22
C SER A 90 11.70 -7.01 -0.97
N SER A 91 12.17 -6.01 -0.21
CA SER A 91 11.37 -4.83 0.11
C SER A 91 11.36 -3.85 -1.08
N VAL A 92 10.16 -3.42 -1.48
CA VAL A 92 9.97 -2.41 -2.52
C VAL A 92 10.20 -1.04 -1.91
N PHE A 93 11.18 -0.32 -2.44
CA PHE A 93 11.48 1.06 -2.04
C PHE A 93 11.15 2.04 -3.16
N PHE A 94 10.69 3.23 -2.77
CA PHE A 94 10.36 4.35 -3.63
C PHE A 94 11.33 5.50 -3.37
N THR A 95 11.68 6.23 -4.43
CA THR A 95 12.48 7.44 -4.30
C THR A 95 11.69 8.57 -3.65
N VAL A 96 12.40 9.51 -3.02
CA VAL A 96 11.78 10.71 -2.43
C VAL A 96 10.96 11.46 -3.49
N ASP A 97 11.47 11.58 -4.72
CA ASP A 97 10.77 12.25 -5.82
C ASP A 97 9.44 11.56 -6.17
N GLN A 98 9.38 10.23 -6.18
CA GLN A 98 8.15 9.48 -6.40
C GLN A 98 7.14 9.72 -5.27
N ILE A 99 7.61 9.72 -4.02
CA ILE A 99 6.79 9.93 -2.83
C ILE A 99 6.20 11.36 -2.82
N THR A 100 7.02 12.37 -3.11
CA THR A 100 6.58 13.77 -3.21
C THR A 100 5.63 13.99 -4.38
N THR A 101 5.88 13.34 -5.53
CA THR A 101 4.96 13.40 -6.68
C THR A 101 3.59 12.82 -6.33
N ALA A 102 3.57 11.66 -5.66
CA ALA A 102 2.33 11.03 -5.23
C ALA A 102 1.56 11.91 -4.23
N LEU A 103 2.24 12.54 -3.27
CA LEU A 103 1.64 13.51 -2.34
C LEU A 103 0.96 14.66 -3.10
N ASN A 104 1.67 15.31 -4.02
CA ASN A 104 1.17 16.48 -4.73
C ASN A 104 -0.07 16.16 -5.57
N VAL A 105 -0.07 15.00 -6.24
CA VAL A 105 -1.21 14.57 -7.08
C VAL A 105 -2.41 14.17 -6.22
N LEU A 106 -2.20 13.40 -5.15
CA LEU A 106 -3.30 12.88 -4.33
C LEU A 106 -3.89 13.93 -3.38
N SER A 107 -3.10 14.94 -2.96
CA SER A 107 -3.57 16.00 -2.06
C SER A 107 -4.48 17.03 -2.74
N SER A 108 -4.45 17.14 -4.07
CA SER A 108 -5.30 18.06 -4.82
C SER A 108 -6.49 17.32 -5.43
N PRO A 109 -7.74 17.67 -5.10
CA PRO A 109 -8.92 16.98 -5.65
C PRO A 109 -8.97 16.98 -7.18
N SER A 110 -8.58 18.08 -7.83
CA SER A 110 -8.59 18.19 -9.29
C SER A 110 -7.49 17.33 -9.94
N ALA A 111 -6.29 17.32 -9.36
CA ALA A 111 -5.18 16.51 -9.86
C ALA A 111 -5.45 15.02 -9.68
N ARG A 112 -6.03 14.63 -8.53
CA ARG A 112 -6.46 13.26 -8.24
C ARG A 112 -7.47 12.76 -9.26
N VAL A 113 -8.53 13.54 -9.54
CA VAL A 113 -9.55 13.16 -10.54
C VAL A 113 -8.94 12.99 -11.94
N ALA A 114 -8.04 13.89 -12.34
CA ALA A 114 -7.34 13.78 -13.62
C ALA A 114 -6.44 12.53 -13.68
N TYR A 115 -5.73 12.23 -12.60
CA TYR A 115 -4.91 11.04 -12.47
C TYR A 115 -5.74 9.75 -12.50
N ASP A 116 -6.87 9.71 -11.80
CA ASP A 116 -7.79 8.57 -11.80
C ASP A 116 -8.42 8.35 -13.19
N ALA A 117 -8.71 9.43 -13.92
CA ALA A 117 -9.11 9.35 -15.33
C ALA A 117 -8.00 8.76 -16.21
N ALA A 118 -6.75 9.19 -16.02
CA ALA A 118 -5.61 8.66 -16.76
C ALA A 118 -5.38 7.17 -16.48
N LEU A 119 -5.49 6.72 -15.22
CA LEU A 119 -5.37 5.31 -14.83
C LEU A 119 -6.42 4.41 -15.50
N ARG A 120 -7.65 4.91 -15.70
CA ARG A 120 -8.70 4.17 -16.40
C ARG A 120 -8.41 3.99 -17.89
N VAL A 121 -7.71 4.92 -18.51
CA VAL A 121 -7.33 4.85 -19.94
C VAL A 121 -6.07 4.00 -20.15
N SER A 122 -5.13 4.05 -19.21
CA SER A 122 -3.83 3.37 -19.34
C SER A 122 -3.83 1.90 -18.93
N ARG A 123 -4.85 1.43 -18.19
CA ARG A 123 -4.96 0.03 -17.77
C ARG A 123 -5.52 -0.83 -18.92
N PRO A 124 -4.74 -1.71 -19.57
CA PRO A 124 -5.30 -2.67 -20.52
C PRO A 124 -6.27 -3.58 -19.78
N THR A 125 -7.42 -3.84 -20.41
CA THR A 125 -8.60 -4.56 -19.89
C THR A 125 -8.36 -6.00 -19.39
N GLY A 126 -7.10 -6.47 -19.32
CA GLY A 126 -6.72 -7.81 -18.86
C GLY A 126 -5.63 -7.87 -17.78
N ALA A 127 -5.07 -6.74 -17.31
CA ALA A 127 -4.00 -6.74 -16.28
C ALA A 127 -4.53 -6.67 -14.84
N ALA A 128 -5.72 -7.18 -14.56
CA ALA A 128 -6.35 -7.10 -13.24
C ALA A 128 -5.85 -8.14 -12.22
N GLY A 129 -4.67 -8.74 -12.40
CA GLY A 129 -4.33 -9.95 -11.64
C GLY A 129 -2.89 -10.17 -11.17
N ARG A 130 -1.92 -9.30 -11.44
CA ARG A 130 -0.51 -9.64 -11.12
C ARG A 130 0.43 -8.52 -10.64
N ASP A 131 -0.07 -7.36 -10.29
CA ASP A 131 0.79 -6.31 -9.72
C ASP A 131 0.60 -6.22 -8.24
N GLY A 132 1.43 -6.95 -7.47
CA GLY A 132 1.71 -6.75 -6.03
C GLY A 132 0.56 -6.15 -5.25
N SER A 133 -0.65 -6.69 -5.50
CA SER A 133 -1.89 -5.97 -5.26
C SER A 133 -1.88 -5.67 -3.81
N PHE A 134 -2.07 -4.40 -3.46
CA PHE A 134 -2.54 -4.01 -2.16
C PHE A 134 -3.49 -5.10 -1.67
N GLN A 135 -3.00 -5.97 -0.79
CA GLN A 135 -3.80 -6.98 -0.15
C GLN A 135 -4.56 -6.17 0.88
N THR A 136 -5.55 -5.41 0.41
CA THR A 136 -6.67 -5.00 1.24
C THR A 136 -7.50 -6.27 1.46
N GLY A 137 -6.88 -7.20 2.17
CA GLY A 137 -7.49 -8.38 2.74
C GLY A 137 -7.77 -8.08 4.20
N VAL A 138 -8.75 -8.79 4.73
CA VAL A 138 -8.98 -8.87 6.16
C VAL A 138 -7.97 -9.89 6.70
N GLU A 139 -7.07 -9.46 7.58
CA GLU A 139 -6.15 -10.35 8.28
C GLU A 139 -6.88 -10.91 9.52
N ASN A 140 -6.91 -12.24 9.68
CA ASN A 140 -7.58 -12.88 10.82
C ASN A 140 -6.53 -13.25 11.86
N VAL A 141 -6.80 -12.94 13.12
CA VAL A 141 -5.91 -13.22 14.26
C VAL A 141 -6.75 -13.58 15.48
N ASP A 142 -6.26 -14.46 16.33
CA ASP A 142 -6.89 -14.79 17.61
C ASP A 142 -6.48 -13.76 18.67
N LEU A 143 -7.36 -13.43 19.61
CA LEU A 143 -7.08 -12.44 20.65
C LEU A 143 -5.83 -12.76 21.48
N ASP A 144 -5.57 -14.04 21.74
CA ASP A 144 -4.41 -14.54 22.51
C ASP A 144 -3.05 -14.25 21.85
N ASP A 145 -3.03 -13.99 20.54
CA ASP A 145 -1.82 -13.67 19.78
C ASP A 145 -1.52 -12.15 19.76
N LEU A 146 -2.43 -11.31 20.25
CA LEU A 146 -2.23 -9.86 20.30
C LEU A 146 -1.51 -9.43 21.58
N ALA A 147 -0.68 -8.39 21.45
CA ALA A 147 -0.07 -7.76 22.60
C ALA A 147 -1.12 -6.94 23.36
N PHE A 148 -1.22 -7.19 24.67
CA PHE A 148 -2.02 -6.39 25.58
C PHE A 148 -1.11 -5.40 26.34
N ASP A 149 -1.47 -4.13 26.32
CA ASP A 149 -0.83 -3.07 27.10
C ASP A 149 -1.58 -2.91 28.43
N GLU A 150 -0.96 -3.34 29.54
CA GLU A 150 -1.54 -3.26 30.88
C GLU A 150 -1.72 -1.80 31.37
N ASP A 151 -0.93 -0.84 30.88
CA ASP A 151 -1.00 0.55 31.31
C ASP A 151 -2.17 1.29 30.63
N GLN A 152 -2.50 0.90 29.40
CA GLN A 152 -3.55 1.53 28.60
C GLN A 152 -4.84 0.70 28.50
N GLU A 153 -4.82 -0.52 29.06
CA GLU A 153 -5.91 -1.50 29.01
C GLU A 153 -6.42 -1.71 27.56
N CYS A 154 -5.48 -1.84 26.62
CA CYS A 154 -5.79 -1.97 25.21
C CYS A 154 -4.95 -3.05 24.51
N TRP A 155 -5.54 -3.66 23.49
CA TRP A 155 -4.81 -4.54 22.58
C TRP A 155 -4.28 -3.72 21.41
N TYR A 156 -3.03 -3.97 21.04
CA TYR A 156 -2.43 -3.33 19.88
C TYR A 156 -1.63 -4.30 19.02
N ARG A 157 -1.52 -3.96 17.73
CA ARG A 157 -0.68 -4.73 16.79
C ARG A 157 -0.05 -3.83 15.72
N PRO A 158 1.23 -4.08 15.37
CA PRO A 158 1.86 -3.40 14.24
C PRO A 158 1.22 -3.85 12.92
N CYS A 159 0.90 -2.90 12.06
CA CYS A 159 0.46 -3.20 10.71
C CYS A 159 1.66 -3.38 9.78
N ARG A 160 1.51 -4.21 8.75
CA ARG A 160 2.48 -4.39 7.64
C ARG A 160 2.75 -3.07 6.88
N CYS A 161 1.92 -2.04 7.08
CA CYS A 161 2.16 -0.69 6.61
C CYS A 161 3.30 0.03 7.36
N GLY A 162 3.80 -0.55 8.46
CA GLY A 162 4.92 -0.03 9.25
C GLY A 162 4.54 0.98 10.33
N ASN A 163 3.25 1.10 10.67
CA ASN A 163 2.83 1.72 11.93
C ASN A 163 2.81 0.64 13.03
N GLU A 164 3.40 0.93 14.18
CA GLU A 164 3.47 0.01 15.32
C GLU A 164 2.16 -0.05 16.13
N HIS A 165 1.40 1.04 16.15
CA HIS A 165 0.11 1.16 16.84
C HIS A 165 -0.97 1.52 15.83
N SER A 166 -1.30 0.56 14.95
CA SER A 166 -2.22 0.82 13.84
C SER A 166 -3.57 0.14 14.00
N TYR A 167 -3.60 -1.00 14.69
CA TYR A 167 -4.82 -1.63 15.17
C TYR A 167 -4.79 -1.47 16.68
N GLU A 168 -5.78 -0.76 17.22
CA GLU A 168 -5.93 -0.50 18.65
C GLU A 168 -7.42 -0.59 18.98
N PHE A 169 -7.75 -1.33 20.04
CA PHE A 169 -9.11 -1.50 20.54
C PHE A 169 -9.07 -1.90 22.03
N ARG A 170 -10.18 -1.70 22.73
CA ARG A 170 -10.32 -1.91 24.18
C ARG A 170 -11.33 -3.00 24.49
N GLU A 171 -11.42 -3.37 25.76
CA GLU A 171 -12.35 -4.41 26.23
C GLU A 171 -13.80 -4.04 25.95
N ALA A 172 -14.14 -2.76 26.08
CA ALA A 172 -15.47 -2.24 25.73
C ALA A 172 -15.85 -2.53 24.27
N ASP A 173 -14.88 -2.49 23.34
CA ASP A 173 -15.14 -2.78 21.92
C ASP A 173 -15.40 -4.29 21.71
N LEU A 174 -14.80 -5.16 22.53
CA LEU A 174 -15.02 -6.61 22.50
C LEU A 174 -16.36 -6.97 23.13
N GLU A 175 -16.73 -6.32 24.23
CA GLU A 175 -17.99 -6.56 24.94
C GLU A 175 -19.19 -6.25 24.02
N GLU A 176 -19.11 -5.19 23.21
CA GLU A 176 -20.16 -4.82 22.25
C GLU A 176 -20.40 -5.92 21.19
N VAL A 177 -19.36 -6.63 20.78
CA VAL A 177 -19.43 -7.72 19.77
C VAL A 177 -19.26 -9.11 20.39
N SER A 178 -19.48 -9.24 21.70
CA SER A 178 -19.32 -10.49 22.45
C SER A 178 -20.20 -11.62 21.93
N GLU A 179 -21.42 -11.31 21.47
CA GLU A 179 -22.35 -12.29 20.85
C GLU A 179 -21.88 -12.77 19.47
N GLU A 180 -21.11 -11.94 18.74
CA GLU A 180 -20.56 -12.29 17.42
C GLU A 180 -19.26 -13.10 17.54
N GLY A 181 -18.49 -12.91 18.63
CA GLY A 181 -17.20 -13.56 18.86
C GLY A 181 -16.09 -13.06 17.92
N GLU A 182 -16.33 -11.93 17.24
CA GLU A 182 -15.39 -11.34 16.31
C GLU A 182 -15.44 -9.82 16.27
N LEU A 183 -14.28 -9.18 16.30
CA LEU A 183 -14.12 -7.74 16.20
C LEU A 183 -13.36 -7.39 14.91
N VAL A 184 -13.89 -6.46 14.11
CA VAL A 184 -13.25 -6.01 12.87
C VAL A 184 -12.73 -4.59 13.02
N VAL A 185 -11.40 -4.44 13.09
CA VAL A 185 -10.72 -3.15 13.30
C VAL A 185 -9.96 -2.72 12.06
N GLY A 186 -10.21 -1.49 11.62
CA GLY A 186 -9.47 -0.88 10.51
C GLY A 186 -8.11 -0.36 10.96
N CYS A 187 -7.09 -0.52 10.11
CA CYS A 187 -5.82 0.15 10.33
C CYS A 187 -6.03 1.67 10.29
N LEU A 188 -5.55 2.39 11.30
CA LEU A 188 -5.65 3.84 11.32
C LEU A 188 -4.97 4.49 10.11
N ASP A 189 -3.98 3.81 9.52
CA ASP A 189 -2.94 4.40 8.67
C ASP A 189 -2.89 3.89 7.23
N CYS A 190 -3.70 2.89 6.92
CA CYS A 190 -3.86 2.33 5.59
C CYS A 190 -5.25 1.70 5.47
N SER A 191 -5.54 1.00 4.37
CA SER A 191 -6.86 0.38 4.15
C SER A 191 -6.95 -1.07 4.58
N LEU A 192 -5.98 -1.61 5.34
CA LEU A 192 -6.05 -2.97 5.83
C LEU A 192 -7.04 -3.08 7.01
N TRP A 193 -7.65 -4.25 7.12
CA TRP A 193 -8.58 -4.60 8.18
C TRP A 193 -8.04 -5.81 8.95
N LEU A 194 -8.24 -5.83 10.26
CA LEU A 194 -7.89 -6.91 11.16
C LEU A 194 -9.19 -7.46 11.77
N ARG A 195 -9.47 -8.75 11.56
CA ARG A 195 -10.57 -9.47 12.22
C ARG A 195 -10.00 -10.29 13.36
N VAL A 196 -10.38 -9.90 14.56
CA VAL A 196 -9.94 -10.53 15.80
C VAL A 196 -11.01 -11.52 16.22
N HIS A 197 -10.66 -12.79 16.34
CA HIS A 197 -11.54 -13.85 16.82
C HIS A 197 -11.33 -14.03 18.32
N PHE A 198 -12.42 -14.13 19.07
CA PHE A 198 -12.39 -14.35 20.52
C PHE A 198 -13.61 -15.14 20.97
N ALA A 199 -13.50 -15.81 22.11
CA ALA A 199 -14.60 -16.52 22.74
C ALA A 199 -14.81 -15.99 24.15
N VAL A 200 -16.03 -15.60 24.48
CA VAL A 200 -16.39 -15.25 25.87
C VAL A 200 -16.68 -16.54 26.62
N LEU A 201 -15.93 -16.77 27.70
CA LEU A 201 -16.20 -17.87 28.63
C LEU A 201 -17.08 -17.31 29.75
N ASP A 202 -18.32 -17.80 29.85
CA ASP A 202 -19.16 -17.52 31.00
C ASP A 202 -18.52 -18.16 32.24
N GLU A 203 -18.06 -17.36 33.21
CA GLU A 203 -17.54 -17.85 34.49
C GLU A 203 -18.66 -18.38 35.42
N ASN A 204 -19.61 -19.14 34.87
CA ASN A 204 -20.68 -19.79 35.61
C ASN A 204 -20.84 -21.24 35.17
N GLU A 205 -19.81 -22.06 35.38
CA GLU A 205 -19.97 -23.51 35.60
C GLU A 205 -18.82 -24.02 36.48
N ASP A 206 -19.14 -24.21 37.77
CA ASP A 206 -18.42 -25.12 38.65
C ASP A 206 -18.28 -26.50 37.96
N ASP A 207 -17.11 -26.84 37.42
CA ASP A 207 -16.74 -28.24 37.18
C ASP A 207 -15.34 -28.54 37.75
N VAL A 208 -15.37 -28.86 39.05
CA VAL A 208 -14.71 -30.02 39.66
C VAL A 208 -13.63 -30.68 38.80
N GLN A 209 -12.37 -30.54 39.20
CA GLN A 209 -11.34 -31.52 38.85
C GLN A 209 -11.70 -32.89 39.44
N PRO A 210 -11.91 -33.97 38.66
CA PRO A 210 -11.75 -35.31 39.19
C PRO A 210 -10.25 -35.63 39.23
N SER A 211 -9.65 -35.32 40.38
CA SER A 211 -8.43 -35.97 40.82
C SER A 211 -8.71 -37.47 41.04
N SER A 212 -8.24 -38.32 40.13
CA SER A 212 -8.16 -39.77 40.39
C SER A 212 -6.70 -40.20 40.47
N THR A 213 -6.14 -40.04 41.67
CA THR A 213 -5.07 -40.88 42.17
C THR A 213 -5.58 -42.32 42.27
N THR A 214 -5.03 -43.25 41.50
CA THR A 214 -5.10 -44.67 41.87
C THR A 214 -3.74 -45.33 41.69
N SER A 215 -3.20 -45.72 42.84
CA SER A 215 -2.00 -46.51 43.09
C SER A 215 -1.81 -47.66 42.11
N LYS A 216 -0.58 -47.80 41.62
CA LYS A 216 -0.11 -49.02 40.95
C LYS A 216 0.68 -49.85 41.97
N ASP A 217 -0.05 -50.60 42.79
CA ASP A 217 0.50 -51.69 43.59
C ASP A 217 0.50 -52.99 42.78
N LYS A 218 1.73 -53.42 42.45
CA LYS A 218 2.27 -54.79 42.52
C LYS A 218 1.40 -55.99 42.08
N ILE A 219 1.87 -56.67 41.02
CA ILE A 219 2.02 -58.14 40.93
C ILE A 219 3.24 -58.46 40.08
#